data_AF-A0A7L2CHC4-F1
#
_entry.id   AF-A0A7L2CHC4-F1
#
_cell.length_a   1.000
_cell.length_b   1.000
_cell.length_c   1.000
_cell.angle_alpha   90.00
_cell.angle_beta   90.00
_cell.angle_gamma   90.00
#
_symmetry.space_group_name_H-M   'P 1'
#
loop_
_entity.id
_entity.type
_entity.pdbx_description
1 polymer ?
#
loop_
_entity_poly.entity_id
_entity_poly.type
_entity_poly.pdbx_seq_one_letter_code
_entity_poly.pdbx_strand_id
1 'polypeptide(L)'
;PVFAGMNGSAIENFSCVIYNIFLMNCTWQAGRDAPADTQYFLYWRKSRDEEEVECELYIKDENCRNMGCMFQNVSIGIEKAYFLVNGSSKDSLIQFYDEYLDLYKI
;
A
#
# COMPACT_ATOMS: atom_id res chain seq x y z
N PRO A 1 -22.05 -7.84 -9.14
CA PRO A 1 -21.93 -6.77 -8.12
C PRO A 1 -20.47 -6.69 -7.67
N VAL A 2 -19.79 -5.59 -7.98
CA VAL A 2 -18.42 -5.37 -7.47
C VAL A 2 -18.57 -5.23 -5.97
N PHE A 3 -18.10 -6.21 -5.20
CA PHE A 3 -18.09 -6.15 -3.74
C PHE A 3 -17.02 -5.14 -3.32
N ALA A 4 -17.27 -3.85 -3.57
CA ALA A 4 -16.49 -2.79 -2.94
C ALA A 4 -16.76 -2.92 -1.44
N GLY A 5 -15.70 -3.05 -0.64
CA GLY A 5 -15.82 -3.09 0.81
C GLY A 5 -16.50 -1.82 1.38
N MET A 6 -16.54 -1.70 2.70
CA MET A 6 -17.14 -0.57 3.39
C MET A 6 -16.64 0.76 2.80
N ASN A 7 -17.55 1.61 2.33
CA ASN A 7 -17.18 2.91 1.75
C ASN A 7 -16.37 3.72 2.77
N GLY A 8 -15.29 4.35 2.31
CA GLY A 8 -14.41 5.15 3.17
C GLY A 8 -13.45 4.33 4.03
N SER A 9 -13.40 3.00 3.88
CA SER A 9 -12.47 2.14 4.61
C SER A 9 -11.13 1.91 3.91
N ALA A 10 -11.04 2.22 2.61
CA ALA A 10 -9.79 2.21 1.86
C ALA A 10 -8.82 3.27 2.39
N ILE A 11 -7.53 3.04 2.21
CA ILE A 11 -6.50 3.98 2.63
C ILE A 11 -6.63 5.33 1.90
N GLU A 12 -6.13 6.39 2.52
CA GLU A 12 -6.06 7.75 1.96
C GLU A 12 -4.61 8.24 1.91
N ASN A 13 -4.34 9.27 1.09
CA ASN A 13 -3.04 9.93 1.01
C ASN A 13 -1.86 8.96 0.77
N PHE A 14 -2.06 7.98 -0.11
CA PHE A 14 -1.03 7.03 -0.49
C PHE A 14 0.07 7.71 -1.30
N SER A 15 1.33 7.50 -0.92
CA SER A 15 2.49 8.00 -1.64
C SER A 15 3.67 7.06 -1.50
N CYS A 16 4.51 6.97 -2.52
CA CYS A 16 5.76 6.21 -2.50
C CYS A 16 6.91 7.05 -3.04
N VAL A 17 8.09 6.94 -2.41
CA VAL A 17 9.32 7.60 -2.85
C VAL A 17 10.47 6.61 -2.88
N ILE A 18 11.33 6.71 -3.90
CA ILE A 18 12.56 5.93 -4.00
C ILE A 18 13.73 6.79 -3.51
N TYR A 19 14.53 6.26 -2.59
CA TYR A 19 15.72 6.91 -2.05
C TYR A 19 16.87 5.91 -1.89
N ASN A 20 18.10 6.40 -1.69
CA ASN A 20 19.30 5.57 -1.58
C ASN A 20 19.42 4.52 -2.70
N ILE A 21 19.00 4.88 -3.93
CA ILE A 21 19.10 4.10 -5.17
C ILE A 21 18.14 2.88 -5.25
N PHE A 22 17.89 2.16 -4.17
CA PHE A 22 17.16 0.88 -4.17
C PHE A 22 16.15 0.71 -3.03
N LEU A 23 15.91 1.73 -2.20
CA LEU A 23 14.91 1.69 -1.14
C LEU A 23 13.66 2.44 -1.60
N MET A 24 12.48 1.86 -1.37
CA MET A 24 11.21 2.53 -1.60
C MET A 24 10.43 2.61 -0.30
N ASN A 25 10.03 3.82 0.08
CA ASN A 25 9.17 4.06 1.24
C ASN A 25 7.80 4.49 0.75
N CYS A 26 6.79 3.72 1.12
CA CYS A 26 5.39 4.03 0.88
C CYS A 26 4.69 4.35 2.19
N THR A 27 3.86 5.38 2.21
CA THR A 27 3.07 5.78 3.38
C THR A 27 1.63 6.05 3.00
N TRP A 28 0.73 5.86 3.96
CA TRP A 28 -0.69 6.17 3.81
C TRP A 28 -1.34 6.53 5.14
N GLN A 29 -2.57 6.99 5.04
CA GLN A 29 -3.48 7.16 6.16
C GLN A 29 -4.58 6.11 6.11
N ALA A 30 -5.09 5.72 7.27
CA ALA A 30 -6.23 4.84 7.35
C ALA A 30 -7.47 5.53 6.78
N GLY A 31 -8.35 4.75 6.16
CA GLY A 31 -9.65 5.26 5.72
C GLY A 31 -10.45 5.82 6.88
N ARG A 32 -11.14 6.94 6.65
CA ARG A 32 -11.90 7.66 7.70
C ARG A 32 -12.96 6.79 8.37
N ASP A 33 -13.55 5.87 7.60
CA ASP A 33 -14.62 4.98 8.05
C ASP A 33 -14.10 3.56 8.32
N ALA A 34 -12.78 3.36 8.27
CA ALA A 34 -12.20 2.05 8.50
C ALA A 34 -12.30 1.67 9.99
N PRO A 35 -12.82 0.48 10.33
CA PRO A 35 -12.85 -0.03 11.70
C PRO A 35 -11.48 0.04 12.39
N ALA A 36 -11.50 0.21 13.72
CA ALA A 36 -10.28 0.33 14.52
C ALA A 36 -9.40 -0.93 14.47
N ASP A 37 -9.99 -2.11 14.26
CA ASP A 37 -9.29 -3.40 14.15
C ASP A 37 -8.77 -3.70 12.74
N THR A 38 -8.95 -2.77 11.79
CA THR A 38 -8.52 -2.98 10.41
C THR A 38 -7.01 -3.03 10.31
N GLN A 39 -6.48 -4.05 9.63
CA GLN A 39 -5.09 -4.17 9.24
C GLN A 39 -4.93 -4.03 7.72
N TYR A 40 -3.94 -3.28 7.27
CA TYR A 40 -3.67 -3.05 5.85
C TYR A 40 -2.46 -3.85 5.35
N PHE A 41 -2.49 -4.25 4.08
CA PHE A 41 -1.43 -5.03 3.45
C PHE A 41 -1.10 -4.44 2.08
N LEU A 42 0.16 -4.07 1.88
CA LEU A 42 0.63 -3.44 0.65
C LEU A 42 1.30 -4.49 -0.24
N TYR A 43 0.89 -4.48 -1.50
CA TYR A 43 1.49 -5.22 -2.59
C TYR A 43 1.86 -4.25 -3.71
N TRP A 44 2.94 -4.54 -4.41
CA TRP A 44 3.30 -3.77 -5.60
C TRP A 44 3.81 -4.68 -6.72
N ARG A 45 3.62 -4.26 -7.96
CA ARG A 45 4.21 -4.90 -9.13
C ARG A 45 4.90 -3.85 -10.00
N LYS A 46 6.09 -4.18 -10.45
CA LYS A 46 6.90 -3.32 -11.32
C LYS A 46 6.35 -3.25 -12.74
N SER A 47 5.85 -4.36 -13.28
CA SER A 47 5.29 -4.46 -14.62
C SER A 47 4.08 -5.39 -14.63
N ARG A 48 3.34 -5.42 -15.74
CA ARG A 48 2.14 -6.29 -15.86
C ARG A 48 2.50 -7.78 -15.94
N ASP A 49 3.72 -8.09 -16.33
CA ASP A 49 4.20 -9.46 -16.53
C ASP A 49 4.90 -10.02 -15.28
N GLU A 50 5.06 -9.20 -14.24
CA GLU A 50 5.66 -9.57 -12.97
C GLU A 50 4.59 -9.83 -11.90
N GLU A 51 4.91 -10.74 -10.97
CA GLU A 51 4.06 -11.04 -9.81
C GLU A 51 4.05 -9.87 -8.81
N GLU A 52 2.97 -9.79 -8.03
CA GLU A 52 2.85 -8.82 -6.93
C GLU A 52 3.77 -9.22 -5.77
N VAL A 53 4.56 -8.26 -5.29
CA VAL A 53 5.47 -8.42 -4.15
C VAL A 53 4.81 -7.78 -2.93
N GLU A 54 4.62 -8.57 -1.87
CA GLU A 54 4.14 -8.04 -0.58
C GLU A 54 5.23 -7.22 0.11
N CYS A 55 4.80 -6.21 0.88
CA CYS A 55 5.65 -5.44 1.77
C CYS A 55 6.55 -6.31 2.65
N GLU A 56 7.85 -6.03 2.62
CA GLU A 56 8.85 -6.72 3.42
C GLU A 56 8.90 -6.18 4.86
N LEU A 57 8.81 -4.85 5.01
CA LEU A 57 8.98 -4.15 6.28
C LEU A 57 7.88 -3.10 6.48
N TYR A 58 6.84 -3.47 7.22
CA TYR A 58 5.75 -2.54 7.55
C TYR A 58 6.17 -1.48 8.58
N ILE A 59 5.77 -0.25 8.32
CA ILE A 59 5.79 0.86 9.28
C ILE A 59 4.43 0.85 9.99
N LYS A 60 4.44 0.79 11.31
CA LYS A 60 3.22 0.65 12.13
C LYS A 60 2.96 1.89 12.97
N ASP A 61 1.69 2.19 13.23
CA ASP A 61 1.29 3.17 14.24
C ASP A 61 1.30 2.58 15.67
N GLU A 62 0.88 3.38 16.64
CA GLU A 62 0.77 3.01 18.05
C GLU A 62 -0.18 1.83 18.29
N ASN A 63 -1.15 1.61 17.38
CA ASN A 63 -2.12 0.52 17.44
C ASN A 63 -1.65 -0.73 16.67
N CYS A 64 -0.38 -0.77 16.25
CA CYS A 64 0.20 -1.86 15.45
C CYS A 64 -0.44 -2.04 14.06
N ARG A 65 -1.16 -1.01 13.58
CA ARG A 65 -1.74 -0.95 12.24
C ARG A 65 -0.67 -0.55 11.25
N ASN A 66 -0.62 -1.22 10.11
CA ASN A 66 0.30 -0.94 9.02
C ASN A 66 -0.13 0.38 8.35
N MET A 67 0.74 1.38 8.41
CA MET A 67 0.54 2.74 7.89
C MET A 67 1.61 3.13 6.85
N GLY A 68 2.53 2.21 6.58
CA GLY A 68 3.57 2.39 5.60
C GLY A 68 4.32 1.09 5.33
N CYS A 69 5.21 1.13 4.35
CA CYS A 69 6.05 0.03 3.96
C CYS A 69 7.41 0.52 3.50
N MET A 70 8.45 -0.25 3.82
CA MET A 70 9.75 -0.13 3.17
C MET A 70 10.04 -1.40 2.35
N PHE A 71 10.33 -1.21 1.08
CA PHE A 71 10.87 -2.24 0.19
C PHE A 71 12.37 -2.06 0.02
N GLN A 72 13.08 -3.18 -0.04
CA GLN A 72 14.50 -3.22 -0.37
C GLN A 72 14.70 -3.71 -1.81
N ASN A 73 15.88 -3.41 -2.38
CA ASN A 73 16.30 -3.90 -3.70
C ASN A 73 15.37 -3.55 -4.86
N VAL A 74 14.71 -2.39 -4.81
CA VAL A 74 13.87 -1.89 -5.90
C VAL A 74 14.74 -1.58 -7.12
N SER A 75 14.33 -2.04 -8.31
CA SER A 75 15.13 -1.85 -9.53
C SER A 75 15.31 -0.37 -9.88
N ILE A 76 16.54 0.01 -10.23
CA ILE A 76 16.85 1.35 -10.71
C ILE A 76 16.16 1.54 -12.08
N GLY A 77 15.34 2.58 -12.21
CA GLY A 77 14.71 2.95 -13.49
C GLY A 77 13.23 2.57 -13.61
N ILE A 78 12.57 2.19 -12.52
CA ILE A 78 11.11 2.07 -12.48
C ILE A 78 10.52 3.48 -12.49
N GLU A 79 9.86 3.84 -13.58
CA GLU A 79 9.17 5.13 -13.74
C GLU A 79 7.71 5.04 -13.29
N LYS A 80 7.09 3.87 -13.42
CA LYS A 80 5.69 3.63 -13.06
C LYS A 80 5.53 2.22 -12.50
N ALA A 81 4.78 2.07 -11.42
CA ALA A 81 4.46 0.79 -10.81
C ALA A 81 2.99 0.74 -10.38
N TYR A 82 2.44 -0.47 -10.27
CA TYR A 82 1.10 -0.67 -9.72
C TYR A 82 1.20 -1.04 -8.26
N PHE A 83 0.31 -0.45 -7.46
CA PHE A 83 0.19 -0.68 -6.04
C PHE A 83 -1.22 -1.15 -5.73
N LEU A 84 -1.33 -2.09 -4.80
CA LEU A 84 -2.57 -2.60 -4.25
C LEU A 84 -2.45 -2.62 -2.73
N VAL A 85 -3.38 -1.97 -2.05
CA VAL A 85 -3.51 -2.03 -0.60
C VAL A 85 -4.83 -2.66 -0.23
N ASN A 86 -4.75 -3.87 0.33
CA ASN A 86 -5.88 -4.59 0.88
C ASN A 86 -6.07 -4.26 2.36
N GLY A 87 -7.26 -4.51 2.87
CA GLY A 87 -7.55 -4.42 4.30
C GLY A 87 -8.28 -5.65 4.82
N SER A 88 -8.08 -5.95 6.09
CA SER A 88 -8.77 -7.02 6.82
C SER A 88 -9.29 -6.48 8.15
N SER A 89 -10.53 -6.78 8.48
CA SER A 89 -11.19 -6.51 9.76
C SER A 89 -12.05 -7.73 10.12
N LYS A 90 -12.41 -7.89 11.40
CA LYS A 90 -13.17 -9.06 11.86
C LYS A 90 -14.55 -9.17 11.22
N ASP A 91 -15.27 -8.05 11.17
CA ASP A 91 -16.71 -8.04 10.86
C ASP A 91 -17.04 -7.23 9.59
N SER A 92 -16.05 -6.54 9.02
CA SER A 92 -16.25 -5.65 7.87
C SER A 92 -15.31 -5.99 6.73
N LEU A 93 -15.87 -6.10 5.52
CA LEU A 93 -15.07 -6.12 4.30
C LEU A 93 -14.48 -4.73 4.08
N ILE A 94 -13.16 -4.65 3.97
CA ILE A 94 -12.46 -3.39 3.76
C ILE A 94 -12.29 -3.15 2.27
N GLN A 95 -12.55 -1.93 1.84
CA GLN A 95 -12.34 -1.51 0.46
C GLN A 95 -10.84 -1.47 0.19
N PHE A 96 -10.41 -2.09 -0.90
CA PHE A 96 -9.02 -2.01 -1.34
C PHE A 96 -8.77 -0.67 -2.05
N TYR A 97 -7.51 -0.25 -2.06
CA TYR A 97 -7.01 0.85 -2.89
C TYR A 97 -6.05 0.27 -3.93
N ASP A 98 -6.21 0.64 -5.20
CA ASP A 98 -5.25 0.29 -6.23
C ASP A 98 -4.98 1.47 -7.17
N GLU A 99 -3.71 1.66 -7.54
CA GLU A 99 -3.34 2.73 -8.47
C GLU A 99 -2.01 2.43 -9.17
N TYR A 100 -1.87 2.97 -10.39
CA TYR A 100 -0.57 3.06 -11.04
C TYR A 100 0.07 4.42 -10.73
N LEU A 101 1.10 4.42 -9.89
CA LEU A 101 1.84 5.63 -9.53
C LEU A 101 3.12 5.78 -10.35
N ASP A 102 3.44 7.03 -10.69
CA ASP A 102 4.76 7.39 -11.17
C ASP A 102 5.70 7.52 -9.97
N LEU A 103 6.87 6.87 -10.04
CA LEU A 103 7.82 6.81 -8.94
C LEU A 103 8.90 7.87 -9.11
N TYR A 104 8.99 8.75 -8.12
CA TYR A 104 9.99 9.80 -8.08
C TYR A 104 11.14 9.41 -7.17
N LYS A 105 12.34 9.78 -7.60
CA LYS A 105 13.56 9.64 -6.81
C LYS A 105 13.83 10.95 -6.10
N ILE A 106 14.17 10.85 -4.82
CA ILE A 106 14.62 11.98 -4.00
C ILE A 106 16.12 11.91 -3.71
#